data_AF-G7YXL5-F1
#
_entry.id   AF-G7YXL5-F1
#
_cell.length_a   1.000
_cell.length_b   1.000
_cell.length_c   1.000
_cell.angle_alpha   90.00
_cell.angle_beta   90.00
_cell.angle_gamma   90.00
#
_symmetry.space_group_name_H-M   'P 1'
#
loop_
_entity.id
_entity.type
_entity.pdbx_description
1 polymer ?
#
loop_
_entity_poly.entity_id
_entity_poly.type
_entity_poly.pdbx_seq_one_letter_code
_entity_poly.pdbx_strand_id
1 'polypeptide(L)'
;VRKTRTPRLAIEKLVDPEVKRNYQNQLLECLPDGTVSDINGHRENASKVLLIAGTSIYGTNQPTSSKSWTSNMTVSLLQARRPIIPGRNYTRCIIRRQVKLSVRADREAWWTRKAQEMEDVKNAGNVRKLFHLIRSTGPRKPLVSEIIRDQNGSLISSKGERLQRWNLKRTKQLVNRLEITDGGRTDADLDSGAIN
;
A
#
# COMPACT_ATOMS: atom_id res chain seq x y z
N VAL A 1 26.41 5.54 2.99
CA VAL A 1 25.84 4.43 3.80
C VAL A 1 24.43 4.14 3.31
N ARG A 2 24.12 2.93 2.83
CA ARG A 2 22.81 2.62 2.22
C ARG A 2 21.90 1.92 3.21
N LYS A 3 20.68 2.42 3.37
CA LYS A 3 19.65 1.89 4.27
C LYS A 3 19.24 0.49 3.83
N THR A 4 19.60 -0.52 4.62
CA THR A 4 19.07 -1.89 4.57
C THR A 4 17.56 -1.82 4.76
N ARG A 5 16.79 -2.58 3.97
CA ARG A 5 15.34 -2.62 4.16
C ARG A 5 15.06 -3.39 5.44
N THR A 6 14.71 -2.67 6.49
CA THR A 6 14.39 -3.22 7.80
C THR A 6 13.22 -4.21 7.63
N PRO A 7 13.37 -5.48 8.06
CA PRO A 7 12.25 -6.40 8.06
C PRO A 7 11.12 -5.78 8.88
N ARG A 8 9.89 -5.86 8.36
CA ARG A 8 8.75 -5.26 9.06
C ARG A 8 8.51 -6.08 10.32
N LEU A 9 8.66 -5.38 11.44
CA LEU A 9 8.29 -5.85 12.75
C LEU A 9 6.81 -6.22 12.77
N ALA A 10 6.46 -7.35 13.38
CA ALA A 10 5.09 -7.84 13.53
C ALA A 10 4.32 -7.05 14.59
N ILE A 11 4.18 -5.73 14.38
CA ILE A 11 3.55 -4.78 15.31
C ILE A 11 2.11 -5.20 15.68
N GLU A 12 1.43 -5.96 14.81
CA GLU A 12 0.11 -6.56 15.04
C GLU A 12 0.06 -7.46 16.29
N LYS A 13 1.18 -8.05 16.72
CA LYS A 13 1.26 -8.87 17.92
C LYS A 13 1.31 -8.06 19.22
N LEU A 14 1.50 -6.73 19.16
CA LEU A 14 1.43 -5.84 20.33
C LEU A 14 -0.01 -5.55 20.79
N VAL A 15 -1.02 -6.10 20.10
CA VAL A 15 -2.42 -6.08 20.56
C VAL A 15 -2.59 -6.94 21.81
N ASP A 16 -1.74 -7.96 22.00
CA ASP A 16 -1.75 -8.80 23.20
C ASP A 16 -1.10 -8.04 24.39
N PRO A 17 -1.83 -7.88 25.52
CA PRO A 17 -1.33 -7.17 26.69
C PRO A 17 -0.10 -7.80 27.33
N GLU A 18 0.14 -9.11 27.20
CA GLU A 18 1.34 -9.77 27.73
C GLU A 18 2.57 -9.47 26.87
N VAL A 19 2.41 -9.58 25.54
CA VAL A 19 3.45 -9.24 24.57
C VAL A 19 3.86 -7.77 24.69
N LYS A 20 2.88 -6.89 24.94
CA LYS A 20 3.12 -5.47 25.19
C LYS A 20 3.93 -5.21 26.46
N ARG A 21 3.61 -5.88 27.58
CA ARG A 21 4.36 -5.73 28.85
C ARG A 21 5.79 -6.23 28.72
N ASN A 22 5.99 -7.39 28.10
CA ASN A 22 7.32 -7.94 27.89
C ASN A 22 8.19 -7.02 27.01
N TYR A 23 7.58 -6.38 26.01
CA TYR A 23 8.26 -5.39 25.17
C TYR A 23 8.66 -4.13 25.92
N GLN A 24 7.80 -3.64 26.81
CA GLN A 24 8.11 -2.50 27.67
C GLN A 24 9.24 -2.82 28.65
N ASN A 25 9.24 -4.02 29.25
CA ASN A 25 10.29 -4.44 30.18
C ASN A 25 11.65 -4.58 29.49
N GLN A 26 11.71 -5.21 28.30
CA GLN A 26 12.96 -5.29 27.53
C GLN A 26 13.48 -3.92 27.07
N LEU A 27 12.59 -2.99 26.72
CA LEU A 27 12.99 -1.63 26.37
C LEU A 27 13.64 -0.91 27.56
N LEU A 28 13.06 -1.06 28.75
CA LEU A 28 13.58 -0.46 29.97
C LEU A 28 14.96 -1.01 30.36
N GLU A 29 15.21 -2.31 30.19
CA GLU A 29 16.52 -2.91 30.46
C GLU A 29 17.61 -2.48 29.48
N CYS A 30 17.26 -2.20 28.22
CA CYS A 30 18.21 -1.88 27.16
C CYS A 30 18.42 -0.36 26.95
N LEU A 31 17.68 0.49 27.66
CA LEU A 31 17.77 1.95 27.55
C LEU A 31 18.96 2.46 28.39
N PRO A 32 19.98 3.07 27.78
CA PRO A 32 21.11 3.63 28.53
C PRO A 32 20.70 4.94 29.21
N ASP A 33 20.86 5.00 30.54
CA ASP A 33 20.60 6.17 31.39
C ASP A 33 21.80 7.13 31.35
N GLY A 34 22.08 7.70 30.17
CA GLY A 34 23.29 8.48 29.91
C GLY A 34 23.00 9.92 29.50
N THR A 35 23.81 10.87 30.00
CA THR A 35 23.74 12.30 29.69
C THR A 35 23.86 12.55 28.18
N VAL A 36 22.86 13.23 27.61
CA VAL A 36 22.66 13.38 26.16
C VAL A 36 23.64 14.41 25.58
N SER A 37 24.88 14.00 25.27
CA SER A 37 25.85 14.86 24.59
C SER A 37 25.75 14.79 23.05
N ASP A 38 25.19 13.71 22.49
CA ASP A 38 24.99 13.53 21.05
C ASP A 38 23.57 13.01 20.76
N ILE A 39 22.72 13.92 20.28
CA ILE A 39 21.31 13.68 19.95
C ILE A 39 21.17 12.68 18.80
N ASN A 40 22.08 12.70 17.81
CA ASN A 40 22.00 11.81 16.67
C ASN A 40 22.43 10.38 17.06
N GLY A 41 23.53 10.26 17.82
CA GLY A 41 23.97 8.98 18.38
C GLY A 41 22.92 8.34 19.31
N HIS A 42 22.28 9.15 20.16
CA HIS A 42 21.19 8.67 21.01
C HIS A 42 19.99 8.16 20.20
N ARG A 43 19.58 8.89 19.15
CA ARG A 43 18.49 8.46 18.26
C ARG A 43 18.79 7.16 17.52
N GLU A 44 20.03 6.98 17.05
CA GLU A 44 20.46 5.75 16.39
C GLU A 44 20.50 4.56 17.36
N ASN A 45 20.95 4.78 18.59
CA ASN A 45 20.98 3.76 19.63
C ASN A 45 19.57 3.36 20.07
N ALA A 46 18.67 4.33 20.30
CA ALA A 46 17.26 4.05 20.59
C ALA A 46 16.60 3.26 19.45
N SER A 47 16.92 3.58 18.19
CA SER A 47 16.41 2.86 17.02
C SER A 47 16.92 1.41 16.96
N LYS A 48 18.18 1.16 17.35
CA LYS A 48 18.77 -0.19 17.42
C LYS A 48 18.14 -1.01 18.54
N VAL A 49 17.99 -0.44 19.74
CA VAL A 49 17.35 -1.10 20.89
C VAL A 49 15.90 -1.48 20.56
N LEU A 50 15.15 -0.57 19.96
CA LEU A 50 13.77 -0.81 19.51
C LEU A 50 13.68 -1.98 18.52
N LEU A 51 14.65 -2.08 17.61
CA LEU A 51 14.74 -3.16 16.64
C LEU A 51 15.08 -4.49 17.29
N ILE A 52 16.06 -4.53 18.20
CA ILE A 52 16.49 -5.75 18.91
C ILE A 52 15.34 -6.32 19.74
N ALA A 53 14.73 -5.49 20.59
CA ALA A 53 13.58 -5.87 21.42
C ALA A 53 12.39 -6.34 20.55
N GLY A 54 12.11 -5.61 19.47
CA GLY A 54 11.03 -5.95 18.55
C GLY A 54 11.27 -7.29 17.83
N THR A 55 12.51 -7.57 17.41
CA THR A 55 12.85 -8.84 16.78
C THR A 55 12.83 -10.02 17.75
N SER A 56 13.20 -9.79 19.02
CA SER A 56 13.23 -10.81 20.07
C SER A 56 11.83 -11.28 20.45
N ILE A 57 10.87 -10.36 20.59
CA ILE A 57 9.58 -10.67 21.21
C ILE A 57 8.53 -11.19 20.23
N TYR A 58 8.30 -10.49 19.12
CA TYR A 58 7.21 -10.84 18.20
C TYR A 58 7.70 -11.34 16.84
N GLY A 59 9.02 -11.35 16.62
CA GLY A 59 9.68 -11.84 15.42
C GLY A 59 9.57 -10.87 14.23
N THR A 60 10.16 -11.28 13.11
CA THR A 60 10.02 -10.55 11.84
C THR A 60 8.86 -11.13 11.04
N ASN A 61 8.03 -10.26 10.45
CA ASN A 61 7.09 -10.73 9.44
C ASN A 61 7.91 -11.21 8.24
N GLN A 62 7.91 -12.52 7.99
CA GLN A 62 8.25 -13.04 6.67
C GLN A 62 7.44 -12.24 5.65
N PRO A 63 8.06 -11.70 4.59
CA PRO A 63 7.30 -11.06 3.53
C PRO A 63 6.23 -12.05 3.06
N THR A 64 4.99 -11.79 3.42
CA THR A 64 3.89 -12.71 3.17
C THR A 64 3.77 -12.88 1.67
N SER A 65 4.13 -14.09 1.21
CA SER A 65 3.95 -14.65 -0.12
C SER A 65 4.28 -13.72 -1.29
N SER A 66 5.43 -13.94 -1.93
CA SER A 66 5.49 -13.74 -3.38
C SER A 66 4.32 -14.49 -3.98
N LYS A 67 3.47 -13.77 -4.72
CA LYS A 67 2.28 -14.25 -5.44
C LYS A 67 2.29 -15.77 -5.64
N SER A 68 1.21 -16.47 -5.30
CA SER A 68 1.06 -17.96 -5.34
C SER A 68 1.48 -18.67 -6.63
N TRP A 69 1.83 -17.94 -7.69
CA TRP A 69 2.37 -18.45 -8.94
C TRP A 69 3.90 -18.42 -9.04
N THR A 70 4.60 -17.79 -8.09
CA THR A 70 6.06 -17.64 -8.13
C THR A 70 6.70 -18.89 -7.52
N SER A 71 7.56 -19.57 -8.27
CA SER A 71 8.25 -20.77 -7.80
C SER A 71 9.33 -20.43 -6.76
N ASN A 72 9.65 -21.39 -5.89
CA ASN A 72 10.75 -21.26 -4.92
C ASN A 72 12.08 -20.91 -5.61
N MET A 73 12.31 -21.43 -6.81
CA MET A 73 13.50 -21.11 -7.62
C MET A 73 13.56 -19.62 -8.00
N THR A 74 12.46 -19.04 -8.46
CA THR A 74 12.39 -17.60 -8.76
C THR A 74 12.55 -16.74 -7.51
N VAL A 75 12.03 -17.19 -6.36
CA VAL A 75 12.23 -16.50 -5.07
C VAL A 75 13.72 -16.50 -4.70
N SER A 76 14.42 -17.62 -4.83
CA SER A 76 15.85 -17.73 -4.58
C SER A 76 16.67 -16.82 -5.51
N LEU A 77 16.34 -16.78 -6.81
CA LEU A 77 16.99 -15.88 -7.78
C LEU A 77 16.74 -14.39 -7.45
N LEU A 78 15.52 -14.05 -7.02
CA LEU A 78 15.18 -12.70 -6.57
C LEU A 78 15.94 -12.32 -5.30
N GLN A 79 16.15 -13.25 -4.37
CA GLN A 79 16.98 -13.04 -3.19
C GLN A 79 18.46 -12.85 -3.57
N ALA A 80 19.02 -13.68 -4.45
CA ALA A 80 20.39 -13.58 -4.94
C ALA A 80 20.67 -12.26 -5.70
N ARG A 81 19.64 -11.66 -6.31
CA ARG A 81 19.73 -10.33 -6.94
C ARG A 81 19.86 -9.18 -5.93
N ARG A 82 19.32 -9.31 -4.71
CA ARG A 82 19.24 -8.20 -3.72
C ARG A 82 20.58 -7.59 -3.33
N PRO A 83 21.67 -8.35 -3.07
CA PRO A 83 22.94 -7.77 -2.64
C PRO A 83 23.75 -7.07 -3.74
N ILE A 84 23.35 -7.13 -5.01
CA ILE A 84 24.20 -6.65 -6.12
C ILE A 84 24.17 -5.11 -6.22
N ILE A 85 25.31 -4.46 -5.99
CA ILE A 85 25.54 -3.00 -6.02
C ILE A 85 25.25 -2.41 -7.44
N PRO A 86 24.56 -1.25 -7.60
CA PRO A 86 24.42 -0.53 -8.88
C PRO A 86 25.79 -0.27 -9.54
N GLY A 87 25.98 -0.81 -10.74
CA GLY A 87 27.26 -0.86 -11.46
C GLY A 87 27.17 -1.80 -12.67
N ARG A 88 28.00 -1.56 -13.69
CA ARG A 88 28.14 -2.43 -14.87
C ARG A 88 29.00 -3.64 -14.50
N ASN A 89 28.38 -4.73 -14.05
CA ASN A 89 29.05 -5.98 -13.73
C ASN A 89 28.34 -7.14 -14.48
N TYR A 90 29.12 -7.96 -15.20
CA TYR A 90 28.63 -9.06 -16.05
C TYR A 90 27.79 -10.08 -15.27
N THR A 91 28.21 -10.42 -14.04
CA THR A 91 27.49 -11.34 -13.13
C THR A 91 26.06 -10.89 -12.87
N ARG A 92 25.86 -9.57 -12.76
CA ARG A 92 24.55 -8.99 -12.55
C ARG A 92 23.64 -9.12 -13.76
N CYS A 93 24.18 -8.93 -14.96
CA CYS A 93 23.40 -9.07 -16.19
C CYS A 93 22.90 -10.51 -16.34
N ILE A 94 23.74 -11.49 -16.00
CA ILE A 94 23.39 -12.90 -15.98
C ILE A 94 22.26 -13.17 -14.99
N ILE A 95 22.42 -12.75 -13.73
CA ILE A 95 21.39 -12.96 -12.69
C ILE A 95 20.09 -12.23 -13.04
N ARG A 96 20.15 -11.02 -13.60
CA ARG A 96 18.95 -10.28 -14.06
C ARG A 96 18.26 -10.99 -15.21
N ARG A 97 19.01 -11.55 -16.15
CA ARG A 97 18.47 -12.34 -17.27
C ARG A 97 17.81 -13.61 -16.75
N GLN A 98 18.47 -14.34 -15.84
CA GLN A 98 17.93 -15.55 -15.22
C GLN A 98 16.63 -15.27 -14.45
N VAL A 99 16.60 -14.23 -13.61
CA VAL A 99 15.38 -13.77 -12.93
C VAL A 99 14.28 -13.44 -13.95
N LYS A 100 14.62 -12.75 -15.04
CA LYS A 100 13.64 -12.38 -16.07
C LYS A 100 13.04 -13.60 -16.77
N LEU A 101 13.86 -14.61 -17.04
CA LEU A 101 13.44 -15.87 -17.64
C LEU A 101 12.61 -16.71 -16.67
N SER A 102 13.04 -16.87 -15.41
CA SER A 102 12.30 -17.66 -14.43
C SER A 102 10.94 -17.04 -14.10
N VAL A 103 10.87 -15.72 -13.98
CA VAL A 103 9.60 -14.99 -13.79
C VAL A 103 8.68 -15.14 -15.00
N ARG A 104 9.23 -15.23 -16.23
CA ARG A 104 8.42 -15.48 -17.44
C ARG A 104 7.90 -16.91 -17.45
N ALA A 105 8.76 -17.90 -17.20
CA ALA A 105 8.40 -19.30 -17.14
C ALA A 105 7.31 -19.57 -16.08
N ASP A 106 7.50 -19.05 -14.86
CA ASP A 106 6.50 -19.14 -13.79
C ASP A 106 5.16 -18.51 -14.22
N ARG A 107 5.22 -17.40 -14.95
CA ARG A 107 4.01 -16.69 -15.41
C ARG A 107 3.30 -17.46 -16.52
N GLU A 108 4.05 -18.02 -17.46
CA GLU A 108 3.52 -18.87 -18.54
C GLU A 108 2.87 -20.12 -17.95
N ALA A 109 3.56 -20.83 -17.04
CA ALA A 109 3.00 -22.00 -16.35
C ALA A 109 1.71 -21.67 -15.60
N TRP A 110 1.66 -20.52 -14.93
CA TRP A 110 0.44 -20.07 -14.27
C TRP A 110 -0.70 -19.78 -15.24
N TRP A 111 -0.42 -19.11 -16.37
CA TRP A 111 -1.43 -18.85 -17.40
C TRP A 111 -1.94 -20.14 -18.04
N THR A 112 -1.07 -21.11 -18.31
CA THR A 112 -1.47 -22.43 -18.83
C THR A 112 -2.39 -23.15 -17.84
N ARG A 113 -2.04 -23.18 -16.55
CA ARG A 113 -2.88 -23.77 -15.51
C ARG A 113 -4.22 -23.05 -15.38
N LYS A 114 -4.22 -21.71 -15.50
CA LYS A 114 -5.46 -20.93 -15.46
C LYS A 114 -6.35 -21.16 -16.67
N ALA A 115 -5.78 -21.31 -17.86
CA ALA A 115 -6.53 -21.66 -19.07
C ALA A 115 -7.17 -23.05 -18.93
N GLN A 116 -6.43 -24.03 -18.41
CA GLN A 116 -6.99 -25.36 -18.14
C GLN A 116 -8.16 -25.31 -17.15
N GLU A 117 -8.01 -24.58 -16.04
CA GLU A 117 -9.09 -24.40 -15.07
C GLU A 117 -10.34 -23.75 -15.69
N MET A 118 -10.17 -22.81 -16.62
CA MET A 118 -11.29 -22.21 -17.35
C MET A 118 -11.96 -23.21 -18.29
N GLU A 119 -11.19 -24.04 -19.00
CA GLU A 119 -11.72 -25.07 -19.90
C GLU A 119 -12.48 -26.15 -19.13
N ASP A 120 -11.95 -26.61 -17.98
CA ASP A 120 -12.61 -27.60 -17.13
C ASP A 120 -13.95 -27.07 -16.59
N VAL A 121 -13.99 -25.79 -16.16
CA VAL A 121 -15.21 -25.16 -15.65
C VAL A 121 -16.24 -24.93 -16.75
N LYS A 122 -15.79 -24.60 -17.97
CA LYS A 122 -16.61 -24.52 -19.16
C LYS A 122 -17.22 -25.89 -19.49
N ASN A 123 -16.40 -26.94 -19.51
CA ASN A 123 -16.84 -28.32 -19.80
C ASN A 123 -17.82 -28.85 -18.74
N ALA A 124 -17.67 -28.43 -17.49
CA ALA A 124 -18.63 -28.71 -16.42
C ALA A 124 -19.95 -27.91 -16.53
N GLY A 125 -20.10 -27.03 -17.51
CA GLY A 125 -21.28 -26.19 -17.70
C GLY A 125 -21.48 -25.12 -16.61
N ASN A 126 -20.48 -24.86 -15.77
CA ASN A 126 -20.61 -23.93 -14.64
C ASN A 126 -20.27 -22.49 -15.05
N VAL A 127 -21.24 -21.85 -15.70
CA VAL A 127 -21.11 -20.48 -16.24
C VAL A 127 -20.79 -19.44 -15.16
N ARG A 128 -21.38 -19.56 -13.95
CA ARG A 128 -21.12 -18.63 -12.84
C ARG A 128 -19.66 -18.67 -12.41
N LYS A 129 -19.10 -19.86 -12.22
CA LYS A 129 -17.70 -20.05 -11.82
C LYS A 129 -16.75 -19.56 -12.93
N LEU A 130 -17.08 -19.82 -14.21
CA LEU A 130 -16.31 -19.33 -15.35
C LEU A 130 -16.26 -17.79 -15.39
N PHE A 131 -17.40 -17.13 -15.18
CA PHE A 131 -17.48 -15.67 -15.12
C PHE A 131 -16.59 -15.09 -14.03
N HIS A 132 -16.60 -15.67 -12.82
CA HIS A 132 -15.72 -15.22 -11.73
C HIS A 132 -14.23 -15.45 -12.03
N LEU A 133 -13.89 -16.57 -12.68
CA LEU A 133 -12.53 -16.86 -13.15
C LEU A 133 -12.02 -15.80 -14.12
N ILE A 134 -12.80 -15.48 -15.15
CA ILE A 134 -12.47 -14.42 -16.13
C ILE A 134 -12.30 -13.07 -15.42
N ARG A 135 -13.22 -12.72 -14.51
CA ARG A 135 -13.16 -11.44 -13.77
C ARG A 135 -11.95 -11.33 -12.84
N SER A 136 -11.58 -12.42 -12.17
CA SER A 136 -10.45 -12.45 -11.24
C SER A 136 -9.09 -12.46 -11.95
N THR A 137 -9.07 -12.97 -13.19
CA THR A 137 -7.87 -13.11 -14.01
C THR A 137 -7.62 -11.88 -14.91
N GLY A 138 -8.69 -11.13 -15.22
CA GLY A 138 -8.60 -9.88 -15.97
C GLY A 138 -7.80 -8.79 -15.24
N PRO A 139 -7.38 -7.73 -15.97
CA PRO A 139 -6.75 -6.57 -15.37
C PRO A 139 -7.65 -6.04 -14.24
N ARG A 140 -7.15 -6.03 -13.00
CA ARG A 140 -7.84 -5.35 -11.92
C ARG A 140 -8.01 -3.89 -12.36
N LYS A 141 -9.27 -3.44 -12.50
CA LYS A 141 -9.54 -2.02 -12.66
C LYS A 141 -8.82 -1.30 -11.51
N PRO A 142 -7.93 -0.34 -11.77
CA PRO A 142 -7.41 0.46 -10.69
C PRO A 142 -8.61 1.09 -9.99
N LEU A 143 -8.68 0.94 -8.67
CA LEU A 143 -9.81 1.41 -7.85
C LEU A 143 -10.02 2.94 -8.00
N VAL A 144 -8.99 3.62 -8.51
CA VAL A 144 -8.98 5.04 -8.84
C VAL A 144 -8.44 5.16 -10.27
N SER A 145 -9.20 5.77 -11.18
CA SER A 145 -8.60 6.30 -12.41
C SER A 145 -7.68 7.45 -12.02
N GLU A 146 -6.39 7.20 -11.88
CA GLU A 146 -5.36 8.23 -11.59
C GLU A 146 -5.22 9.26 -12.73
N ILE A 147 -5.89 9.03 -13.85
CA ILE A 147 -5.91 9.91 -15.02
C ILE A 147 -7.01 10.96 -14.79
N ILE A 148 -6.69 11.96 -13.97
CA ILE A 148 -7.51 13.16 -13.77
C ILE A 148 -7.48 13.95 -15.09
N ARG A 149 -8.61 14.00 -15.82
CA ARG A 149 -8.78 14.75 -17.06
C ARG A 149 -9.47 16.08 -16.83
N ASP A 150 -8.99 17.17 -17.41
CA ASP A 150 -9.64 18.48 -17.33
C ASP A 150 -11.02 18.49 -18.04
N GLN A 151 -11.71 19.63 -18.03
CA GLN A 151 -13.01 19.81 -18.70
C GLN A 151 -12.93 19.66 -20.24
N ASN A 152 -11.73 19.72 -20.80
CA ASN A 152 -11.43 19.56 -22.23
C ASN A 152 -10.96 18.12 -22.56
N GLY A 153 -10.93 17.22 -21.57
CA GLY A 153 -10.49 15.83 -21.73
C GLY A 153 -8.98 15.62 -21.71
N SER A 154 -8.17 16.68 -21.55
CA SER A 154 -6.71 16.64 -21.50
C SER A 154 -6.18 16.14 -20.15
N LEU A 155 -5.02 15.49 -20.18
CA LEU A 155 -4.42 14.88 -18.99
C LEU A 155 -3.79 15.94 -18.08
N ILE A 156 -4.26 16.03 -16.83
CA ILE A 156 -3.64 16.88 -15.82
C ILE A 156 -2.33 16.26 -15.33
N SER A 157 -1.25 16.67 -15.96
CA SER A 157 0.10 16.14 -15.74
C SER A 157 0.91 16.97 -14.74
N SER A 158 0.68 18.28 -14.65
CA SER A 158 1.48 19.17 -13.82
C SER A 158 1.02 19.22 -12.36
N LYS A 159 1.96 19.37 -11.42
CA LYS A 159 1.69 19.47 -9.97
C LYS A 159 0.83 20.70 -9.65
N GLY A 160 1.03 21.81 -10.37
CA GLY A 160 0.29 23.05 -10.18
C GLY A 160 -1.19 22.90 -10.53
N GLU A 161 -1.50 22.30 -11.68
CA GLU A 161 -2.89 22.07 -12.11
C GLU A 161 -3.65 21.14 -11.17
N ARG A 162 -2.98 20.12 -10.61
CA ARG A 162 -3.59 19.24 -9.61
C ARG A 162 -3.98 19.99 -8.35
N LEU A 163 -3.14 20.92 -7.88
CA LEU A 163 -3.42 21.75 -6.71
C LEU A 163 -4.56 22.73 -6.97
N GLN A 164 -4.55 23.38 -8.14
CA GLN A 164 -5.62 24.30 -8.54
C GLN A 164 -6.98 23.60 -8.61
N ARG A 165 -7.03 22.37 -9.14
CA ARG A 165 -8.27 21.60 -9.18
C ARG A 165 -8.74 21.16 -7.79
N TRP A 166 -7.83 20.80 -6.90
CA TRP A 166 -8.14 20.52 -5.50
C TRP A 166 -8.77 21.73 -4.81
N ASN A 167 -8.20 22.92 -5.03
CA ASN A 167 -8.76 24.17 -4.52
C ASN A 167 -10.14 24.45 -5.09
N LEU A 168 -10.32 24.33 -6.41
CA LEU A 168 -11.62 24.57 -7.07
C LEU A 168 -12.71 23.60 -6.59
N LYS A 169 -12.37 22.32 -6.38
CA LYS A 169 -13.33 21.34 -5.85
C LYS A 169 -13.72 21.67 -4.41
N ARG A 170 -12.75 22.08 -3.59
CA ARG A 170 -12.96 22.47 -2.20
C ARG A 170 -13.81 23.73 -2.10
N THR A 171 -13.57 24.74 -2.93
CA THR A 171 -14.36 25.98 -2.95
C THR A 171 -15.78 25.72 -3.44
N LYS A 172 -15.98 24.94 -4.52
CA LYS A 172 -17.33 24.54 -4.96
C LYS A 172 -18.10 23.77 -3.88
N GLN A 173 -17.43 22.91 -3.12
CA GLN A 173 -18.07 22.17 -2.03
C GLN A 173 -18.43 23.05 -0.82
N LEU A 174 -17.70 24.16 -0.59
CA LEU A 174 -18.04 25.15 0.42
C LEU A 174 -19.20 26.05 -0.03
N VAL A 175 -19.21 26.47 -1.29
CA VAL A 175 -20.31 27.27 -1.88
C VAL A 175 -21.62 26.50 -1.86
N ASN A 176 -21.62 25.23 -2.33
CA ASN A 176 -22.82 24.39 -2.26
C ASN A 176 -23.30 24.12 -0.82
N ARG A 177 -22.43 24.24 0.19
CA ARG A 177 -22.84 24.13 1.61
C ARG A 177 -23.50 25.39 2.15
N LEU A 178 -23.18 26.56 1.59
CA LEU A 178 -23.76 27.85 1.98
C LEU A 178 -25.09 28.10 1.27
N GLU A 179 -25.24 27.65 0.03
CA GLU A 179 -26.52 27.75 -0.71
C GLU A 179 -27.64 26.88 -0.09
N ILE A 180 -27.30 25.82 0.66
CA ILE A 180 -28.29 24.99 1.37
C ILE A 180 -28.81 25.69 2.65
N THR A 181 -28.10 26.68 3.19
CA THR A 181 -28.49 27.35 4.46
C THR A 181 -29.38 28.58 4.26
N ASP A 182 -29.45 29.16 3.06
CA ASP A 182 -30.26 30.35 2.77
C ASP A 182 -31.68 30.05 2.23
N GLY A 183 -32.02 28.78 2.00
CA GLY A 183 -33.31 28.36 1.43
C GLY A 183 -34.47 28.17 2.42
N GLY A 184 -34.35 28.60 3.68
CA GLY A 184 -35.28 28.26 4.76
C GLY A 184 -35.73 29.44 5.63
N ARG A 185 -36.35 30.46 5.04
CA ARG A 185 -37.18 31.43 5.78
C ARG A 185 -38.38 31.81 4.92
N THR A 186 -39.47 31.06 5.11
CA THR A 186 -40.80 31.40 4.60
C THR A 186 -41.42 32.41 5.56
N ASP A 187 -41.60 33.64 5.11
CA ASP A 187 -42.42 34.63 5.80
C ASP A 187 -43.90 34.26 5.65
N ALA A 188 -44.51 33.88 6.76
CA ALA A 188 -45.96 33.78 6.91
C ALA A 188 -46.36 34.50 8.21
N ASP A 189 -47.31 35.41 8.04
CA ASP A 189 -48.33 35.85 9.00
C ASP A 189 -47.92 36.79 10.15
N LEU A 190 -48.17 38.09 9.92
CA LEU A 190 -48.85 38.93 10.91
C LEU A 190 -50.05 39.60 10.24
N ASP A 191 -51.21 39.03 10.55
CA ASP A 191 -52.53 39.55 10.26
C ASP A 191 -52.95 40.62 11.29
N SER A 192 -53.87 41.48 10.84
CA SER A 192 -54.86 42.25 11.59
C SER A 192 -54.48 43.59 12.27
N GLY A 193 -55.11 44.68 11.79
CA GLY A 193 -55.77 45.63 12.72
C GLY A 193 -55.81 47.15 12.40
N ALA A 194 -56.71 47.55 11.49
CA ALA A 194 -57.68 48.66 11.62
C ALA A 194 -57.33 50.17 11.41
N ILE A 195 -58.38 50.86 10.90
CA ILE A 195 -58.71 52.31 10.85
C ILE A 195 -58.04 53.06 9.66
N ASN A 196 -58.73 53.57 8.62
CA ASN A 196 -60.02 54.27 8.49
C ASN A 196 -60.68 53.96 7.13
#